data_AF-A0A3C0LB19-F1
#
_entry.id   AF-A0A3C0LB19-F1
#
_cell.length_a   1.000
_cell.length_b   1.000
_cell.length_c   1.000
_cell.angle_alpha   90.00
_cell.angle_beta   90.00
_cell.angle_gamma   90.00
#
_symmetry.space_group_name_H-M   'P 1'
#
loop_
_entity.id
_entity.type
_entity.pdbx_description
1 polymer ?
#
loop_
_entity_poly.entity_id
_entity_poly.type
_entity_poly.pdbx_seq_one_letter_code
_entity_poly.pdbx_strand_id
1 'polypeptide(L)' 'MAKKISPGYSRKFLEKTIQVWQPYFPTPLTMRDAREITQNMTALFNFLIAHEDKPEEIK' A
#
# COMPACT_ATOMS: atom_id res chain seq x y z
N MET A 1 1.84 -21.17 14.12
CA MET A 1 1.50 -19.85 13.52
C MET A 1 2.76 -19.00 13.47
N ALA A 2 3.44 -18.95 12.33
CA ALA A 2 4.63 -18.12 12.18
C ALA A 2 4.20 -16.65 12.21
N LYS A 3 4.65 -15.89 13.23
CA LYS A 3 4.62 -14.42 13.18
C LYS A 3 5.46 -14.04 11.95
N LYS A 4 4.81 -13.65 10.87
CA LYS A 4 5.47 -13.01 9.73
C LYS A 4 6.14 -11.76 10.30
N ILE A 5 7.45 -11.83 10.52
CA ILE A 5 8.27 -10.65 10.76
C ILE A 5 8.26 -9.91 9.42
N SER A 6 7.25 -9.07 9.18
CA SER A 6 7.38 -8.06 8.14
C SER A 6 8.48 -7.13 8.63
N PRO A 7 9.57 -6.90 7.88
CA PRO A 7 10.44 -5.79 8.21
C PRO A 7 9.55 -4.55 8.13
N GLY A 8 9.25 -3.95 9.29
CA GLY A 8 8.38 -2.78 9.34
C GLY A 8 8.97 -1.67 8.48
N TYR A 9 8.12 -0.88 7.83
CA TYR A 9 8.56 0.31 7.11
C TYR A 9 9.31 1.26 8.06
N SER A 10 10.35 1.92 7.56
CA SER A 10 11.08 2.91 8.36
C SER A 10 10.16 4.07 8.76
N ARG A 11 10.40 4.67 9.94
CA ARG A 11 9.66 5.85 10.40
C ARG A 11 9.66 6.97 9.35
N LYS A 12 10.85 7.28 8.80
CA LYS A 12 11.04 8.32 7.77
C LYS A 12 10.18 8.06 6.53
N PHE A 13 10.03 6.81 6.11
CA PHE A 13 9.18 6.45 4.99
C PHE A 13 7.71 6.72 5.32
N LEU A 14 7.23 6.27 6.48
CA LEU A 14 5.83 6.46 6.87
C LEU A 14 5.46 7.94 7.06
N GLU A 15 6.37 8.77 7.59
CA GLU A 15 6.17 10.22 7.70
C GLU A 15 6.02 10.87 6.32
N LYS A 16 6.84 10.46 5.35
CA LYS A 16 6.70 10.92 3.96
C LYS A 16 5.39 10.46 3.34
N THR A 17 4.97 9.23 3.61
CA THR A 17 3.65 8.74 3.15
C THR A 17 2.53 9.61 3.72
N ILE A 18 2.57 9.97 5.00
CA ILE A 18 1.59 10.91 5.58
C ILE A 18 1.63 12.25 4.84
N GLN A 19 2.81 12.85 4.65
CA GLN A 19 2.94 14.15 3.98
C GLN A 19 2.35 14.15 2.57
N VAL A 20 2.57 13.09 1.80
CA VAL A 20 2.06 12.96 0.43
C VAL A 20 0.54 12.82 0.41
N TRP A 21 -0.03 12.05 1.33
CA TRP A 21 -1.44 11.70 1.30
C TRP A 21 -2.33 12.66 2.11
N GLN A 22 -1.79 13.36 3.11
CA GLN A 22 -2.56 14.25 3.98
C GLN A 22 -3.44 15.28 3.26
N PRO A 23 -3.03 15.89 2.12
CA PRO A 23 -3.88 16.84 1.41
C PRO A 23 -5.21 16.27 0.90
N TYR A 24 -5.30 14.95 0.74
CA TYR A 24 -6.49 14.26 0.24
C TYR A 24 -7.42 13.76 1.34
N PHE A 25 -7.05 13.94 2.61
CA PHE A 25 -7.85 13.49 3.75
C PHE A 25 -8.22 14.67 4.66
N PRO A 26 -9.50 14.82 5.01
CA PRO A 26 -9.95 15.89 5.91
C PRO A 26 -9.49 15.66 7.36
N THR A 27 -9.16 14.43 7.74
CA THR A 27 -8.66 14.06 9.07
C THR A 27 -7.14 13.85 9.06
N PRO A 28 -6.43 14.20 10.15
CA PRO A 28 -5.00 13.91 10.26
C PRO A 28 -4.71 12.42 10.13
N LEU A 29 -3.78 12.05 9.24
CA LEU A 29 -3.34 10.68 9.05
C LEU A 29 -2.35 10.28 10.13
N THR A 30 -2.49 9.05 10.60
CA THR A 30 -1.62 8.44 11.60
C THR A 30 -0.55 7.56 10.97
N MET A 31 0.44 7.15 11.77
CA MET A 31 1.44 6.16 11.37
C MET A 31 0.82 4.81 10.99
N ARG A 32 -0.35 4.47 11.54
CA ARG A 32 -1.08 3.27 11.16
C ARG A 32 -1.66 3.42 9.77
N ASP A 33 -2.31 4.55 9.50
CA ASP A 33 -2.91 4.85 8.20
C ASP A 33 -1.84 4.85 7.11
N ALA A 34 -0.65 5.42 7.38
CA ALA A 34 0.48 5.37 6.48
C ALA A 34 0.91 3.94 6.11
N ARG A 35 0.87 3.00 7.06
CA ARG A 35 1.17 1.59 6.80
C ARG A 35 0.07 0.95 5.96
N GLU A 36 -1.19 1.20 6.29
CA GLU A 36 -2.33 0.64 5.56
C GLU A 36 -2.37 1.17 4.12
N ILE A 37 -2.16 2.47 3.91
CA ILE A 37 -2.00 3.08 2.58
C ILE A 37 -0.90 2.36 1.81
N THR A 38 0.28 2.20 2.40
CA THR A 38 1.41 1.57 1.70
C THR A 38 1.10 0.12 1.34
N GLN A 39 0.53 -0.66 2.27
CA GLN A 39 0.16 -2.05 2.05
C GLN A 39 -0.90 -2.20 0.96
N ASN A 40 -1.93 -1.36 0.99
CA ASN A 40 -3.00 -1.38 0.00
C ASN A 40 -2.48 -1.03 -1.40
N MET A 41 -1.63 -0.01 -1.51
CA MET A 41 -1.02 0.36 -2.80
C MET A 41 -0.13 -0.75 -3.34
N THR A 42 0.73 -1.35 -2.50
CA THR A 42 1.56 -2.49 -2.93
C THR A 42 0.69 -3.68 -3.37
N ALA A 43 -0.37 -4.00 -2.62
CA ALA A 43 -1.28 -5.08 -2.97
C ALA A 43 -2.00 -4.81 -4.30
N LEU A 44 -2.44 -3.56 -4.53
CA LEU A 44 -3.07 -3.15 -5.78
C LEU A 44 -2.12 -3.31 -6.98
N PHE A 45 -0.89 -2.81 -6.88
CA PHE A 45 0.07 -2.95 -7.98
C PHE A 45 0.39 -4.42 -8.27
N ASN A 46 0.57 -5.24 -7.23
CA ASN A 46 0.77 -6.68 -7.42
C ASN A 46 -0.43 -7.34 -8.13
N PHE A 47 -1.65 -6.95 -7.76
CA PHE A 47 -2.87 -7.45 -8.41
C PHE A 47 -2.92 -7.05 -9.89
N LEU A 48 -2.61 -5.80 -10.22
CA LEU A 48 -2.62 -5.31 -11.60
C LEU A 48 -1.56 -6.03 -12.46
N ILE A 49 -0.32 -6.14 -11.96
CA ILE A 49 0.76 -6.86 -12.65
C ILE A 49 0.37 -8.33 -12.89
N ALA A 50 -0.23 -9.00 -11.89
CA ALA A 50 -0.65 -10.40 -12.01
C ALA A 50 -1.82 -10.63 -12.98
N HIS A 51 -2.48 -9.57 -13.46
CA HIS A 51 -3.62 -9.64 -14.35
C HIS A 51 -3.42 -8.89 -15.68
N GLU A 52 -2.23 -8.32 -15.91
CA GLU A 52 -1.83 -7.73 -17.18
C GLU A 52 -1.72 -8.80 -18.29
N ASP A 53 -1.27 -10.01 -17.94
CA ASP A 53 -1.01 -11.11 -18.90
C ASP A 53 -2.19 -12.07 -19.13
N LYS A 54 -3.42 -11.76 -18.71
CA LYS A 54 -4.57 -12.61 -19.09
C LYS A 54 -4.95 -12.29 -20.53
N PRO A 55 -4.72 -13.19 -21.52
CA PRO A 55 -5.28 -12.99 -22.84
C PRO A 55 -6.79 -12.86 -22.69
N GLU A 56 -7.39 -11.87 -23.36
CA GLU A 56 -8.84 -11.79 -23.48
C GLU A 56 -9.35 -13.18 -23.87
N GLU A 57 -10.23 -13.77 -23.06
CA GLU A 57 -10.93 -14.99 -23.45
C GLU A 57 -11.75 -14.64 -24.69
N ILE A 58 -11.19 -14.94 -25.87
CA ILE A 58 -11.88 -14.90 -27.14
C ILE A 58 -12.95 -15.99 -27.04
N LYS A 59 -14.19 -15.56 -26.76
CA LYS A 59 -15.39 -16.40 -26.84
C LYS A 59 -15.78 -16.64 -28.30
#